data_AF-A0A428YUZ2-F1
#
_entry.id   AF-A0A428YUZ2-F1
#
_cell.length_a   1.000
_cell.length_b   1.000
_cell.length_c   1.000
_cell.angle_alpha   90.00
_cell.angle_beta   90.00
_cell.angle_gamma   90.00
#
_symmetry.space_group_name_H-M   'P 1'
#
loop_
_entity.id
_entity.type
_entity.pdbx_description
1 polymer ?
#
loop_
_entity_poly.entity_id
_entity_poly.type
_entity_poly.pdbx_seq_one_letter_code
_entity_poly.pdbx_strand_id
1 'polypeptide(L)'
;FIKAMTSQALSKNVVTNPVKLDKVLKAAGDTLIFDGNGHTVVDWGLALKGLRSDDMTLVKLPGRSLITNGDYLGEELEPGAEDFFASVQNDTVSTFLVEHPDFLQKL
;
A
#
# COMPACT_ATOMS: atom_id res chain seq x y z
N PHE A 1 -7.69 -1.89 8.84
CA PHE A 1 -7.55 -0.41 8.76
C PHE A 1 -7.23 0.06 7.34
N ILE A 2 -6.12 -0.38 6.72
CA ILE A 2 -5.73 0.03 5.35
C ILE A 2 -6.84 -0.24 4.32
N LYS A 3 -7.41 -1.45 4.26
CA LYS A 3 -8.53 -1.75 3.33
C LYS A 3 -9.73 -0.81 3.50
N ALA A 4 -10.02 -0.40 4.74
CA ALA A 4 -11.11 0.53 5.03
C ALA A 4 -10.78 1.98 4.60
N MET A 5 -9.54 2.43 4.83
CA MET A 5 -9.05 3.71 4.29
C MET A 5 -9.07 3.73 2.77
N THR A 6 -8.58 2.67 2.13
CA THR A 6 -8.60 2.51 0.68
C THR A 6 -10.03 2.50 0.15
N SER A 7 -10.95 1.78 0.80
CA SER A 7 -12.37 1.76 0.41
C SER A 7 -13.03 3.14 0.53
N GLN A 8 -12.66 3.93 1.53
CA GLN A 8 -13.18 5.28 1.72
C GLN A 8 -12.60 6.26 0.68
N ALA A 9 -11.28 6.21 0.47
CA ALA A 9 -10.55 7.08 -0.46
C ALA A 9 -10.87 6.78 -1.94
N LEU A 10 -11.01 5.50 -2.29
CA LEU A 10 -11.38 5.03 -3.64
C LEU A 10 -12.89 4.91 -3.84
N SER A 11 -13.70 5.35 -2.88
CA SER A 11 -15.15 5.33 -3.06
C SER A 11 -15.55 6.15 -4.28
N LYS A 12 -16.50 5.64 -5.09
CA LYS A 12 -16.99 6.31 -6.31
C LYS A 12 -17.26 7.80 -6.11
N ASN A 13 -17.73 8.21 -4.94
CA ASN A 13 -18.10 9.59 -4.63
C ASN A 13 -16.92 10.53 -4.34
N VAL A 14 -15.73 10.00 -4.04
CA VAL A 14 -14.52 10.78 -3.76
C VAL A 14 -13.66 10.90 -5.02
N VAL A 15 -13.50 9.81 -5.77
CA VAL A 15 -12.63 9.79 -6.96
C VAL A 15 -13.26 10.50 -8.17
N THR A 16 -14.59 10.52 -8.29
CA THR A 16 -15.27 11.23 -9.39
C THR A 16 -15.57 12.70 -9.08
N ASN A 17 -15.17 13.21 -7.91
CA ASN A 17 -15.45 14.58 -7.48
C ASN A 17 -14.15 15.32 -7.12
N PRO A 18 -13.57 16.08 -8.07
CA PRO A 18 -12.29 16.76 -7.85
C PRO A 18 -12.33 17.77 -6.68
N VAL A 19 -13.51 18.33 -6.36
CA VAL A 19 -13.68 19.26 -5.23
C VAL A 19 -13.62 18.53 -3.88
N LYS A 20 -14.17 17.31 -3.79
CA LYS A 20 -14.06 16.49 -2.57
C LYS A 20 -12.65 15.96 -2.39
N LEU A 21 -11.99 15.54 -3.48
CA LEU A 21 -10.61 15.10 -3.46
C LEU A 21 -9.68 16.22 -2.95
N ASP A 22 -9.80 17.44 -3.49
CA ASP A 22 -9.04 18.62 -3.04
C ASP A 22 -9.27 18.92 -1.54
N LYS A 23 -10.50 18.80 -1.04
CA LYS A 23 -10.80 19.00 0.39
C LYS A 23 -10.17 17.94 1.30
N VAL A 24 -10.16 16.67 0.90
CA VAL A 24 -9.51 15.59 1.65
C VAL A 24 -8.00 15.81 1.69
N LEU A 25 -7.42 16.17 0.55
CA LEU A 25 -5.98 16.44 0.45
C LEU A 25 -5.55 17.66 1.26
N LYS A 26 -6.32 18.74 1.22
CA LYS A 26 -6.08 19.93 2.07
C LYS A 26 -6.25 19.62 3.56
N ALA A 27 -7.24 18.81 3.94
CA ALA A 27 -7.44 18.42 5.33
C ALA A 27 -6.31 17.50 5.86
N ALA A 28 -5.69 16.69 5.00
CA ALA A 28 -4.50 15.93 5.32
C ALA A 28 -3.20 16.78 5.27
N GLY A 29 -3.27 17.95 4.62
CA GLY A 29 -2.14 18.72 4.08
C GLY A 29 -1.10 19.22 5.09
N ASP A 30 -1.44 19.41 6.36
CA ASP A 30 -0.44 19.82 7.36
C ASP A 30 0.44 18.66 7.84
N THR A 31 0.07 17.41 7.52
CA THR A 31 0.77 16.19 7.98
C THR A 31 1.15 15.23 6.86
N LEU A 32 0.66 15.45 5.64
CA LEU A 32 0.89 14.57 4.50
C LEU A 32 1.95 15.15 3.56
N ILE A 33 3.15 14.57 3.58
CA ILE A 33 4.13 14.78 2.53
C ILE A 33 3.80 13.80 1.40
N PHE A 34 3.46 14.33 0.22
CA PHE A 34 3.22 13.53 -0.97
C PHE A 34 4.35 13.71 -1.98
N ASP A 35 5.10 12.65 -2.24
CA ASP A 35 6.03 12.56 -3.36
C ASP A 35 5.40 11.71 -4.46
N GLY A 36 4.88 12.37 -5.49
CA GLY A 36 4.23 11.72 -6.62
C GLY A 36 5.17 11.36 -7.77
N ASN A 37 6.49 11.54 -7.62
CA ASN A 37 7.49 11.34 -8.67
C ASN A 37 7.13 12.07 -9.99
N GLY A 38 6.73 13.34 -9.88
CA GLY A 38 6.30 14.18 -11.01
C GLY A 38 4.80 14.14 -11.35
N HIS A 39 4.02 13.28 -10.69
CA HIS A 39 2.56 13.25 -10.82
C HIS A 39 1.87 13.93 -9.65
N THR A 40 0.71 14.55 -9.91
CA THR A 40 -0.13 15.14 -8.87
C THR A 40 -0.94 14.05 -8.15
N VAL A 41 -1.45 14.36 -6.96
CA VAL A 41 -2.37 13.44 -6.28
C VAL A 41 -3.65 13.20 -7.09
N VAL A 42 -4.07 14.21 -7.89
CA VAL A 42 -5.22 14.08 -8.79
C VAL A 42 -4.93 13.06 -9.89
N ASP A 43 -3.73 13.07 -10.47
CA ASP A 43 -3.32 12.10 -11.50
C ASP A 43 -3.38 10.67 -10.95
N TRP A 44 -2.87 10.46 -9.73
CA TRP A 44 -2.96 9.18 -9.03
C TRP A 44 -4.40 8.78 -8.72
N GLY A 45 -5.24 9.71 -8.25
CA GLY A 45 -6.66 9.47 -8.02
C GLY A 45 -7.37 9.03 -9.31
N LEU A 46 -7.08 9.67 -10.43
CA LEU A 46 -7.64 9.31 -11.74
C LEU A 46 -7.12 7.97 -12.25
N ALA A 47 -5.84 7.66 -12.06
CA ALA A 47 -5.24 6.37 -12.43
C ALA A 47 -5.87 5.20 -11.65
N LEU A 48 -6.18 5.43 -10.37
CA LEU A 48 -6.77 4.41 -9.48
C LEU A 48 -8.30 4.33 -9.52
N LYS A 49 -8.99 5.15 -10.32
CA LYS A 49 -10.47 5.26 -10.33
C LYS A 49 -11.22 3.96 -10.63
N GLY A 50 -10.56 3.01 -11.28
CA GLY A 50 -11.13 1.70 -11.63
C GLY A 50 -10.92 0.63 -10.56
N LEU A 51 -10.03 0.87 -9.59
CA LEU A 51 -9.65 -0.12 -8.60
C LEU A 51 -10.74 -0.22 -7.51
N ARG A 52 -11.32 -1.41 -7.36
CA ARG A 52 -12.27 -1.69 -6.28
C ARG A 52 -11.56 -2.40 -5.15
N SER A 53 -11.97 -2.13 -3.92
CA SER A 53 -11.39 -2.75 -2.73
C SER A 53 -11.58 -4.26 -2.66
N ASP A 54 -12.60 -4.79 -3.36
CA ASP A 54 -12.88 -6.23 -3.45
C ASP A 54 -11.92 -6.94 -4.42
N ASP A 55 -11.30 -6.18 -5.34
CA ASP A 55 -10.33 -6.70 -6.31
C ASP A 55 -8.88 -6.62 -5.77
N MET A 56 -8.71 -6.22 -4.51
CA MET A 56 -7.40 -6.06 -3.87
C MET A 56 -7.10 -7.23 -2.95
N THR A 57 -5.93 -7.85 -3.17
CA THR A 57 -5.34 -8.81 -2.24
C THR A 57 -4.34 -8.09 -1.35
N LEU A 58 -4.49 -8.26 -0.03
CA LEU A 58 -3.50 -7.75 0.91
C LEU A 58 -2.39 -8.80 1.06
N VAL A 59 -1.18 -8.38 0.75
CA VAL A 59 0.05 -9.15 1.02
C VAL A 59 0.69 -8.56 2.28
N LYS A 60 0.98 -9.43 3.26
CA LYS A 60 1.72 -9.05 4.45
C LYS A 60 3.18 -9.45 4.28
N LEU A 61 4.08 -8.59 4.77
CA LEU A 61 5.51 -8.88 4.85
C LEU A 61 5.85 -9.11 6.33
N PRO A 62 6.29 -10.31 6.70
CA PRO A 62 6.71 -10.57 8.08
C PRO A 62 7.95 -9.74 8.41
N GLY A 63 7.97 -9.20 9.63
CA GLY A 63 9.07 -8.40 10.14
C GLY A 63 9.31 -8.72 11.61
N ARG A 64 10.53 -8.45 12.06
CA ARG A 64 11.00 -8.68 13.43
C ARG A 64 11.82 -7.49 13.93
N SER A 65 11.84 -7.29 15.24
CA SER A 65 12.71 -6.28 15.84
C SER A 65 14.19 -6.68 15.73
N LEU A 66 15.02 -5.78 15.21
CA LEU A 66 16.46 -5.91 15.15
C LEU A 66 17.08 -5.40 16.45
N ILE A 67 17.68 -6.33 17.22
CA ILE A 67 18.32 -6.02 18.49
C ILE A 67 19.79 -6.44 18.41
N THR A 68 20.70 -5.51 18.62
CA THR A 68 22.15 -5.77 18.67
C THR A 68 22.69 -5.33 20.00
N ASN A 69 23.39 -6.22 20.73
CA ASN A 69 23.94 -5.96 22.06
C ASN A 69 22.92 -5.46 23.11
N GLY A 70 21.64 -5.78 22.94
CA GLY A 70 20.56 -5.32 23.82
C GLY A 70 19.92 -4.00 23.39
N ASP A 71 20.46 -3.31 22.39
CA ASP A 71 19.90 -2.09 21.85
C ASP A 71 18.97 -2.38 20.67
N TYR A 72 17.77 -1.80 20.71
CA TYR A 72 16.82 -1.85 19.61
C TYR A 72 17.26 -0.90 18.49
N LEU A 73 17.49 -1.46 17.29
CA LEU A 73 17.99 -0.73 16.13
C LEU A 73 16.91 -0.45 15.07
N GLY A 74 15.74 -1.07 15.20
CA GLY A 74 14.64 -0.93 14.25
C GLY A 74 13.94 -2.24 13.94
N GLU A 75 13.18 -2.26 12.85
CA GLU A 75 12.51 -3.45 12.33
C GLU A 75 13.25 -3.96 11.09
N GLU A 76 13.42 -5.27 11.02
CA GLU A 76 14.01 -6.01 9.90
C GLU A 76 12.94 -6.89 9.26
N LEU A 77 12.92 -6.95 7.93
CA LEU A 77 12.04 -7.88 7.23
C LEU A 77 12.57 -9.31 7.41
N GLU A 78 11.66 -10.25 7.64
CA GLU A 78 12.03 -11.66 7.71
C GLU A 78 12.37 -12.22 6.31
N PRO A 79 13.10 -13.35 6.24
CA PRO A 79 13.42 -14.00 4.97
C PRO A 79 12.19 -14.21 4.07
N GLY A 80 12.37 -14.06 2.75
CA GLY A 80 11.31 -14.14 1.76
C GLY A 80 10.72 -12.78 1.34
N ALA A 81 10.96 -11.71 2.10
CA ALA A 81 10.58 -10.36 1.66
C ALA A 81 11.36 -9.90 0.42
N GLU A 82 12.64 -10.26 0.30
CA GLU A 82 13.45 -9.99 -0.88
C GLU A 82 12.89 -10.69 -2.13
N ASP A 83 12.50 -11.96 -2.00
CA ASP A 83 11.87 -12.73 -3.08
C ASP A 83 10.52 -12.14 -3.48
N PHE A 84 9.74 -11.65 -2.52
CA PHE A 84 8.51 -10.91 -2.83
C PHE A 84 8.82 -9.66 -3.67
N PHE A 85 9.81 -8.83 -3.29
CA PHE A 85 10.17 -7.65 -4.06
C PHE A 85 10.70 -7.99 -5.45
N ALA A 86 11.46 -9.08 -5.58
CA ALA A 86 11.86 -9.61 -6.88
C ALA A 86 10.65 -10.03 -7.73
N SER A 87 9.62 -10.62 -7.12
CA SER A 87 8.38 -10.97 -7.82
C SER A 87 7.59 -9.75 -8.29
N VAL A 88 7.62 -8.64 -7.54
CA VAL A 88 7.02 -7.36 -7.95
C VAL A 88 7.77 -6.78 -9.14
N GLN A 89 9.11 -6.79 -9.09
CA GLN A 89 9.94 -6.28 -10.18
C GLN A 89 9.75 -7.09 -11.48
N ASN A 90 9.57 -8.40 -11.36
CA ASN A 90 9.48 -9.32 -12.49
C ASN A 90 8.03 -9.61 -12.94
N ASP A 91 7.03 -8.98 -12.33
CA ASP A 91 5.60 -9.20 -12.60
C ASP A 91 5.16 -10.66 -12.40
N THR A 92 5.68 -11.32 -11.36
CA THR A 92 5.40 -12.74 -11.02
C THR A 92 4.74 -12.92 -9.65
N VAL A 93 4.15 -11.86 -9.08
CA VAL A 93 3.52 -11.87 -7.75
C VAL A 93 2.48 -12.99 -7.58
N SER A 94 1.68 -13.28 -8.61
CA SER A 94 0.69 -14.36 -8.54
C SER A 94 1.33 -15.73 -8.32
N THR A 95 2.48 -16.00 -8.94
CA THR A 95 3.23 -17.25 -8.77
C THR A 95 3.81 -17.31 -7.35
N PHE A 96 4.43 -16.21 -6.91
CA PHE A 96 4.95 -16.10 -5.55
C PHE A 96 3.87 -16.40 -4.50
N LEU A 97 2.67 -15.84 -4.63
CA LEU A 97 1.59 -16.05 -3.65
C LEU A 97 1.00 -17.48 -3.66
N VAL A 98 1.15 -18.22 -4.76
CA VAL A 98 0.78 -19.66 -4.80
C VAL A 98 1.79 -20.49 -4.03
N GLU A 99 3.07 -20.16 -4.14
CA GLU A 99 4.18 -20.85 -3.45
C GLU A 99 4.30 -20.44 -1.98
N HIS A 100 3.91 -19.20 -1.65
CA HIS A 100 3.99 -18.58 -0.32
C HIS A 100 2.62 -18.08 0.16
N PRO A 101 1.63 -18.99 0.36
CA PRO A 101 0.27 -18.59 0.76
C PRO A 101 0.21 -17.95 2.15
N ASP A 102 1.24 -18.11 2.96
CA ASP A 102 1.39 -17.48 4.27
C ASP A 102 1.60 -15.97 4.19
N PHE A 103 2.04 -15.43 3.06
CA PHE A 103 2.15 -13.99 2.80
C PHE A 103 0.77 -13.34 2.52
N LEU A 104 -0.28 -14.13 2.31
CA LEU A 104 -1.64 -13.60 2.23
C LEU A 104 -2.12 -13.13 3.61
N GLN A 105 -2.57 -11.89 3.69
CA GLN A 105 -3.24 -11.39 4.88
C GLN A 105 -4.61 -12.05 4.98
N LYS A 106 -4.80 -12.89 6.01
CA LYS A 106 -6.13 -13.37 6.38
C LYS A 106 -6.95 -12.17 6.88
N LEU A 107 -8.12 -11.97 6.27
CA LEU A 107 -9.08 -10.92 6.62
C LEU A 107 -9.84 -11.26 7.89
#